data_AF-A0A662IJ91-F1
#
_entry.id   AF-A0A662IJ91-F1
#
_cell.length_a   1.000
_cell.length_b   1.000
_cell.length_c   1.000
_cell.angle_alpha   90.00
_cell.angle_beta   90.00
_cell.angle_gamma   90.00
#
_symmetry.space_group_name_H-M   'P 1'
#
loop_
_entity.id
_entity.type
_entity.pdbx_description
1 polymer ?
#
loop_
_entity_poly.entity_id
_entity_poly.type
_entity_poly.pdbx_seq_one_letter_code
_entity_poly.pdbx_strand_id
1 'polypeptide(L)'
;MGTPRVEIGREDYGIDYLSLLNAKAEDFEKIGKKVMYRLMPKPGRDYKLYLAYKPELREGEKLIAYTQSACPHCLSLLNAVIYERDGKVWIRKKCPEHGEIEEVYWGDAELFKKFSKWQFDGRGVEPYVDLIAPCPYNCGLCARHKSHTALINLVATNRCDLSCWYCLPGDQEILVRLGHSVKLLSFEELARRYEFKHRIEVGEFRGEYAVPQNLEVLGFVSGHAKWVRVTKVLRRKYKGKVLVIRTSLGREVKVTPEHRMAVLKGGRIVKQRADRLKIGDKVLSISYTPILNEAFRRPVPLIQLAASSASTRSLTCSLRSLEISSRTREARFLGDFVIDSIAEIRHEDFEGEVYDLEVDAESHLFIAGDGLVISNCFFYAGRVGYVYEPTLEHIKYMIKMMLA
;
A
#
# COMPACT_ATOMS: atom_id res chain seq x y z
N MET A 1 -32.53 -16.17 -9.90
CA MET A 1 -32.01 -16.24 -8.52
C MET A 1 -30.84 -17.21 -8.52
N GLY A 2 -29.61 -16.67 -8.54
CA GLY A 2 -28.39 -17.47 -8.54
C GLY A 2 -27.79 -17.51 -7.14
N THR A 3 -27.20 -18.64 -6.77
CA THR A 3 -26.38 -18.80 -5.57
C THR A 3 -25.19 -17.81 -5.60
N PRO A 4 -24.81 -17.17 -4.48
CA PRO A 4 -23.63 -16.32 -4.42
C PRO A 4 -22.40 -17.13 -4.85
N ARG A 5 -21.66 -16.63 -5.85
CA ARG A 5 -20.46 -17.28 -6.37
C ARG A 5 -19.22 -16.60 -5.80
N VAL A 6 -18.34 -17.41 -5.21
CA VAL A 6 -16.97 -17.00 -4.89
C VAL A 6 -16.11 -17.45 -6.08
N GLU A 7 -15.58 -16.51 -6.85
CA GLU A 7 -14.61 -16.82 -7.91
C GLU A 7 -13.23 -17.04 -7.28
N ILE A 8 -12.67 -18.23 -7.50
CA ILE A 8 -11.43 -18.66 -6.86
C ILE A 8 -10.31 -18.59 -7.90
N GLY A 9 -9.74 -17.40 -8.07
CA GLY A 9 -8.49 -17.18 -8.80
C GLY A 9 -7.27 -17.49 -7.95
N ARG A 10 -6.15 -17.88 -8.58
CA ARG A 10 -4.87 -18.11 -7.90
C ARG A 10 -4.28 -16.75 -7.48
N GLU A 11 -4.04 -16.61 -6.18
CA GLU A 11 -3.19 -15.64 -5.48
C GLU A 11 -3.84 -14.44 -4.78
N ASP A 12 -5.07 -14.04 -5.08
CA ASP A 12 -5.84 -13.11 -4.21
C ASP A 12 -7.31 -13.52 -4.12
N TYR A 13 -7.81 -13.71 -2.89
CA TYR A 13 -9.21 -14.07 -2.63
C TYR A 13 -10.09 -12.81 -2.73
N GLY A 14 -10.65 -12.55 -3.90
CA GLY A 14 -11.67 -11.52 -4.09
C GLY A 14 -13.03 -11.97 -3.56
N ILE A 15 -13.55 -11.32 -2.53
CA ILE A 15 -14.97 -11.45 -2.16
C ILE A 15 -15.74 -10.40 -2.95
N ASP A 16 -16.66 -10.83 -3.82
CA ASP A 16 -17.62 -9.92 -4.44
C ASP A 16 -18.67 -9.51 -3.40
N TYR A 17 -18.38 -8.43 -2.68
CA TYR A 17 -19.28 -7.89 -1.67
C TYR A 17 -20.64 -7.43 -2.25
N LEU A 18 -20.72 -7.07 -3.55
CA LEU A 18 -21.99 -6.71 -4.18
C LEU A 18 -22.92 -7.91 -4.30
N SER A 19 -22.37 -9.10 -4.55
CA SER A 19 -23.14 -10.35 -4.53
C SER A 19 -23.69 -10.70 -3.13
N LEU A 20 -23.16 -10.07 -2.07
CA LEU A 20 -23.51 -10.33 -0.68
C LEU A 20 -24.43 -9.26 -0.07
N LEU A 21 -24.84 -8.25 -0.83
CA LEU A 21 -25.70 -7.15 -0.33
C LEU A 21 -27.01 -7.64 0.30
N ASN A 22 -27.56 -8.73 -0.22
CA ASN A 22 -28.79 -9.36 0.26
C ASN A 22 -28.53 -10.75 0.88
N ALA A 23 -27.27 -11.09 1.15
CA ALA A 23 -26.92 -12.38 1.74
C ALA A 23 -27.43 -12.46 3.18
N LYS A 24 -27.98 -13.61 3.55
CA LYS A 24 -28.43 -13.88 4.91
C LYS A 24 -27.29 -14.45 5.75
N ALA A 25 -27.45 -14.48 7.08
CA ALA A 25 -26.46 -15.05 7.98
C ALA A 25 -26.09 -16.50 7.60
N GLU A 26 -27.05 -17.29 7.12
CA GLU A 26 -26.83 -18.67 6.70
C GLU A 26 -25.95 -18.78 5.44
N ASP A 27 -25.96 -17.75 4.57
CA ASP A 27 -25.09 -17.71 3.40
C ASP A 27 -23.64 -17.48 3.80
N PHE A 28 -23.40 -16.60 4.79
CA PHE A 28 -22.08 -16.40 5.37
C PHE A 28 -21.56 -17.65 6.08
N GLU A 29 -22.43 -18.39 6.77
CA GLU A 29 -22.05 -19.66 7.40
C GLU A 29 -21.60 -20.69 6.36
N LYS A 30 -22.34 -20.82 5.25
CA LYS A 30 -21.98 -21.72 4.13
C LYS A 30 -20.68 -21.30 3.45
N ILE A 31 -20.48 -20.00 3.22
CA ILE A 31 -19.24 -19.47 2.65
C ILE A 31 -18.08 -19.75 3.60
N GLY A 32 -18.23 -19.40 4.88
CA GLY A 32 -17.26 -19.63 5.94
C GLY A 32 -16.81 -21.09 5.98
N LYS A 33 -17.74 -22.04 6.00
CA LYS A 33 -17.43 -23.49 5.97
C LYS A 33 -16.61 -23.92 4.74
N LYS A 34 -16.80 -23.28 3.58
CA LYS A 34 -16.03 -23.57 2.35
C LYS A 34 -14.62 -22.97 2.34
N VAL A 35 -14.46 -21.77 2.88
CA VAL A 35 -13.19 -21.01 2.79
C VAL A 35 -12.30 -21.19 4.01
N MET A 36 -12.86 -21.49 5.19
CA MET A 36 -12.13 -21.54 6.46
C MET A 36 -10.89 -22.43 6.38
N TYR A 37 -11.03 -23.68 5.95
CA TYR A 37 -9.89 -24.61 5.81
C TYR A 37 -8.80 -24.14 4.85
N ARG A 38 -9.14 -23.28 3.90
CA ARG A 38 -8.18 -22.72 2.93
C ARG A 38 -7.45 -21.49 3.48
N LEU A 39 -8.11 -20.74 4.36
CA LEU A 39 -7.58 -19.54 5.01
C LEU A 39 -6.82 -19.85 6.31
N MET A 40 -6.98 -21.05 6.87
CA MET A 40 -6.24 -21.45 8.07
C MET A 40 -4.73 -21.48 7.80
N PRO A 41 -3.91 -20.91 8.71
CA PRO A 41 -2.45 -21.01 8.63
C PRO A 41 -2.00 -22.47 8.60
N LYS A 42 -1.06 -22.78 7.71
CA LYS A 42 -0.53 -24.13 7.49
C LYS A 42 0.75 -24.34 8.29
N PRO A 43 0.81 -25.35 9.18
CA PRO A 43 2.03 -25.71 9.89
C PRO A 43 3.19 -25.98 8.93
N GLY A 44 4.39 -25.52 9.27
CA GLY A 44 5.62 -25.68 8.48
C GLY A 44 5.75 -24.75 7.27
N ARG A 45 4.64 -24.16 6.80
CA ARG A 45 4.63 -23.15 5.73
C ARG A 45 4.44 -21.75 6.28
N ASP A 46 3.34 -21.52 7.01
CA ASP A 46 2.95 -20.18 7.48
C ASP A 46 3.44 -19.92 8.91
N TYR A 47 3.70 -20.98 9.69
CA TYR A 47 4.27 -20.89 11.03
C TYR A 47 5.00 -22.19 11.42
N LYS A 48 5.88 -22.10 12.42
CA LYS A 48 6.56 -23.24 13.04
C LYS A 48 6.32 -23.24 14.55
N LEU A 49 6.56 -24.39 15.18
CA LEU A 49 6.45 -24.57 16.63
C LEU A 49 7.84 -24.72 17.23
N TYR A 50 8.27 -23.76 18.03
CA TYR A 50 9.54 -23.80 18.76
C TYR A 50 9.27 -23.77 20.26
N LEU A 51 8.69 -24.86 20.77
CA LEU A 51 8.27 -24.99 22.16
C LEU A 51 9.30 -25.72 23.05
N ALA A 52 10.43 -26.15 22.48
CA ALA A 52 11.49 -26.83 23.22
C ALA A 52 12.31 -25.84 24.09
N TYR A 53 12.56 -24.64 23.58
CA TYR A 53 13.28 -23.62 24.33
C TYR A 53 12.35 -22.96 25.35
N LYS A 54 12.82 -22.80 26.59
CA LYS A 54 12.14 -22.04 27.63
C LYS A 54 13.07 -20.90 28.05
N PRO A 55 12.66 -19.62 27.88
CA PRO A 55 13.49 -18.50 28.31
C PRO A 55 13.76 -18.54 29.82
N GLU A 56 14.99 -18.22 30.20
CA GLU A 56 15.41 -18.14 31.61
C GLU A 56 15.21 -16.73 32.17
N LEU A 57 15.08 -16.65 33.50
CA LEU A 57 15.11 -15.39 34.25
C LEU A 57 16.57 -14.99 34.47
N ARG A 58 16.83 -13.68 34.41
CA ARG A 58 18.13 -13.09 34.73
C ARG A 58 18.12 -12.49 36.14
N GLU A 59 19.30 -12.15 36.62
CA GLU A 59 19.45 -11.46 37.91
C GLU A 59 18.68 -10.12 37.89
N GLY A 60 17.97 -9.83 38.99
CA GLY A 60 17.11 -8.65 39.11
C GLY A 60 15.72 -8.80 38.48
N GLU A 61 15.38 -9.95 37.88
CA GLU A 61 14.07 -10.18 37.27
C GLU A 61 13.16 -10.99 38.20
N LYS A 62 11.95 -10.48 38.42
CA LYS A 62 10.94 -11.18 39.21
C LYS A 62 9.94 -11.88 38.30
N LEU A 63 9.89 -13.21 38.38
CA LEU A 63 8.95 -14.02 37.60
C LEU A 63 7.49 -13.62 37.87
N ILE A 64 6.72 -13.45 36.79
CA ILE A 64 5.26 -13.33 36.83
C ILE A 64 4.61 -14.60 36.29
N ALA A 65 4.95 -15.02 35.06
CA ALA A 65 4.36 -16.21 34.44
C ALA A 65 5.22 -16.74 33.29
N TYR A 66 5.00 -18.00 32.93
CA TYR A 66 5.39 -18.54 31.62
C TYR A 66 4.16 -18.59 30.72
N THR A 67 4.34 -18.24 29.46
CA THR A 67 3.26 -18.23 28.47
C THR A 67 3.78 -18.68 27.10
N GLN A 68 2.89 -18.75 26.11
CA GLN A 68 3.25 -18.89 24.71
C GLN A 68 3.02 -17.57 23.98
N SER A 69 3.88 -17.25 23.03
CA SER A 69 3.80 -16.01 22.25
C SER A 69 4.29 -16.24 20.82
N ALA A 70 3.81 -15.42 19.88
CA ALA A 70 4.27 -15.46 18.50
C ALA A 70 5.55 -14.62 18.31
N CYS A 71 6.44 -15.09 17.44
CA CYS A 71 7.53 -14.28 16.90
C CYS A 71 6.95 -13.14 16.06
N PRO A 72 7.37 -11.87 16.24
CA PRO A 72 6.86 -10.75 15.46
C PRO A 72 7.31 -10.77 13.99
N HIS A 73 8.31 -11.59 13.64
CA HIS A 73 8.88 -11.66 12.29
C HIS A 73 8.31 -12.81 11.45
N CYS A 74 8.39 -14.04 11.95
CA CYS A 74 7.91 -15.23 11.21
C CYS A 74 6.64 -15.85 11.78
N LEU A 75 5.99 -15.19 12.75
CA LEU A 75 4.76 -15.64 13.40
C LEU A 75 4.84 -17.02 14.05
N SER A 76 6.02 -17.63 14.21
CA SER A 76 6.18 -18.94 14.86
C SER A 76 5.86 -18.89 16.36
N LEU A 77 5.33 -20.00 16.91
CA LEU A 77 4.94 -20.09 18.31
C LEU A 77 6.13 -20.47 19.20
N LEU A 78 6.39 -19.65 20.21
CA LEU A 78 7.52 -19.76 21.13
C LEU A 78 7.02 -19.84 22.57
N ASN A 79 7.78 -20.47 23.47
CA ASN A 79 7.61 -20.20 24.90
C ASN A 79 8.18 -18.82 25.23
N ALA A 80 7.51 -18.13 26.15
CA ALA A 80 7.87 -16.82 26.63
C ALA A 80 7.82 -16.78 28.16
N VAL A 81 8.65 -15.93 28.75
CA VAL A 81 8.62 -15.58 30.18
C VAL A 81 8.13 -14.16 30.34
N ILE A 82 7.19 -13.94 31.25
CA ILE A 82 6.71 -12.64 31.69
C ILE A 82 7.34 -12.38 33.06
N TYR A 83 7.98 -11.22 33.21
CA TYR A 83 8.69 -10.86 34.44
C TYR A 83 8.66 -9.35 34.68
N GLU A 84 8.88 -8.95 35.93
CA GLU A 84 8.97 -7.56 36.34
C GLU A 84 10.45 -7.14 36.41
N ARG A 85 10.77 -5.98 35.83
CA ARG A 85 12.09 -5.33 35.86
C ARG A 85 11.93 -3.82 35.71
N ASP A 86 12.61 -3.04 36.55
CA ASP A 86 12.60 -1.57 36.53
C ASP A 86 11.19 -0.95 36.60
N GLY A 87 10.32 -1.52 37.44
CA GLY A 87 8.93 -1.04 37.61
C GLY A 87 8.01 -1.30 36.41
N LYS A 88 8.45 -2.10 35.42
CA LYS A 88 7.68 -2.49 34.24
C LYS A 88 7.52 -4.00 34.17
N VAL A 89 6.52 -4.45 33.41
CA VAL A 89 6.36 -5.86 33.06
C VAL A 89 6.88 -6.07 31.66
N TRP A 90 7.76 -7.05 31.51
CA TRP A 90 8.43 -7.42 30.28
C TRP A 90 8.02 -8.82 29.86
N ILE A 91 8.10 -9.09 28.56
CA ILE A 91 7.99 -10.43 28.00
C ILE A 91 9.25 -10.72 27.17
N ARG A 92 9.87 -11.89 27.42
CA ARG A 92 11.03 -12.38 26.66
C ARG A 92 10.70 -13.71 26.00
N LYS A 93 11.12 -13.85 24.74
CA LYS A 93 11.02 -15.06 23.91
C LYS A 93 12.25 -15.18 23.03
N LYS A 94 12.59 -16.39 22.58
CA LYS A 94 13.72 -16.60 21.66
C LYS A 94 13.27 -17.43 20.46
N CYS A 95 13.41 -16.85 19.28
CA CYS A 95 13.18 -17.54 18.02
C CYS A 95 14.53 -18.10 17.52
N PRO A 96 14.59 -19.39 17.12
CA PRO A 96 15.80 -19.93 16.51
C PRO A 96 16.26 -19.20 15.24
N GLU A 97 15.34 -18.54 14.54
CA GLU A 97 15.63 -17.82 13.29
C GLU A 97 15.90 -16.32 13.51
N HIS A 98 15.23 -15.69 14.48
CA HIS A 98 15.24 -14.22 14.68
C HIS A 98 15.90 -13.78 16.00
N GLY A 99 16.44 -14.72 16.78
CA GLY A 99 17.13 -14.43 18.04
C GLY A 99 16.19 -14.13 19.19
N GLU A 100 16.74 -13.48 20.22
CA GLU A 100 15.99 -13.07 21.41
C GLU A 100 15.18 -11.81 21.14
N ILE A 101 13.93 -11.83 21.60
CA ILE A 101 12.99 -10.72 21.49
C ILE A 101 12.53 -10.41 22.92
N GLU A 102 12.71 -9.16 23.31
CA GLU A 102 12.32 -8.64 24.62
C GLU A 102 11.51 -7.36 24.43
N GLU A 103 10.29 -7.35 24.97
CA GLU A 103 9.30 -6.31 24.71
C GLU A 103 8.63 -5.90 26.02
N VAL A 104 8.20 -4.63 26.11
CA VAL A 104 7.38 -4.17 27.23
C VAL A 104 5.99 -4.79 27.10
N TYR A 105 5.60 -5.59 28.08
CA TYR A 105 4.27 -6.20 28.16
C TYR A 105 3.27 -5.26 28.85
N TRP A 106 3.71 -4.54 29.90
CA TRP A 106 2.94 -3.50 30.57
C TRP A 106 3.88 -2.43 31.12
N GLY A 107 3.59 -1.15 30.89
CA GLY A 107 4.49 -0.04 31.21
C GLY A 107 4.63 0.32 32.70
N ASP A 108 3.85 -0.32 33.57
CA ASP A 108 3.79 -0.08 35.02
C ASP A 108 3.40 -1.38 35.74
N ALA A 109 4.30 -1.89 36.57
CA ALA A 109 4.13 -3.16 37.26
C ALA A 109 3.07 -3.10 38.37
N GLU A 110 2.88 -1.96 39.04
CA GLU A 110 1.88 -1.80 40.09
C GLU A 110 0.46 -1.75 39.50
N LEU A 111 0.29 -1.05 38.37
CA LEU A 111 -0.97 -1.10 37.62
C LEU A 111 -1.26 -2.51 37.11
N PHE A 112 -0.28 -3.22 36.57
CA PHE A 112 -0.45 -4.61 36.17
C PHE A 112 -0.94 -5.48 37.33
N LYS A 113 -0.31 -5.39 38.51
CA LYS A 113 -0.73 -6.10 39.74
C LYS A 113 -2.11 -5.68 40.23
N LYS A 114 -2.49 -4.41 40.06
CA LYS A 114 -3.83 -3.93 40.40
C LYS A 114 -4.88 -4.54 39.47
N PHE A 115 -4.64 -4.53 38.15
CA PHE A 115 -5.59 -5.01 37.15
C PHE A 115 -5.69 -6.53 37.09
N SER A 116 -4.60 -7.26 37.36
CA SER A 116 -4.62 -8.73 37.39
C SER A 116 -5.58 -9.31 38.44
N LYS A 117 -5.85 -8.57 39.53
CA LYS A 117 -6.86 -8.93 40.54
C LYS A 117 -8.30 -8.97 40.01
N TRP A 118 -8.55 -8.32 38.87
CA TRP A 118 -9.86 -8.26 38.22
C TRP A 118 -9.98 -9.27 37.08
N GLN A 119 -8.99 -10.15 36.89
CA GLN A 119 -9.09 -11.23 35.93
C GLN A 119 -10.24 -12.16 36.34
N PHE A 120 -11.24 -12.27 35.47
CA PHE A 120 -12.42 -13.10 35.68
C PHE A 120 -12.70 -13.88 34.40
N ASP A 121 -12.64 -15.20 34.49
CA ASP A 121 -13.13 -16.09 33.45
C ASP A 121 -14.67 -15.99 33.52
N GLY A 122 -15.28 -15.20 32.63
CA GLY A 122 -16.72 -14.92 32.64
C GLY A 122 -17.61 -16.17 32.45
N ARG A 123 -18.86 -16.00 32.04
CA ARG A 123 -19.82 -17.13 31.86
C ARG A 123 -19.41 -18.26 30.89
N GLY A 124 -18.26 -18.13 30.21
CA GLY A 124 -17.85 -19.03 29.15
C GLY A 124 -18.47 -18.74 27.79
N VAL A 125 -18.13 -19.59 26.82
CA VAL A 125 -18.71 -19.66 25.48
C VAL A 125 -18.91 -21.12 25.13
N GLU A 126 -19.95 -21.41 24.35
CA GLU A 126 -20.06 -22.71 23.70
C GLU A 126 -19.05 -22.75 22.54
N PRO A 127 -18.04 -23.65 22.58
CA PRO A 127 -17.10 -23.79 21.49
C PRO A 127 -17.83 -24.28 20.24
N TYR A 128 -17.61 -23.65 19.09
CA TYR A 128 -18.18 -24.09 17.81
C TYR A 128 -17.13 -24.72 16.87
N VAL A 129 -15.85 -24.68 17.25
CA VAL A 129 -14.77 -25.38 16.55
C VAL A 129 -13.97 -26.25 17.49
N ASP A 130 -13.49 -27.37 16.96
CA ASP A 130 -12.57 -28.26 17.64
C ASP A 130 -11.20 -27.57 17.85
N LEU A 131 -10.49 -28.01 18.89
CA LEU A 131 -9.12 -27.58 19.14
C LEU A 131 -8.17 -28.46 18.32
N ILE A 132 -7.93 -28.09 17.07
CA ILE A 132 -7.06 -28.84 16.14
C ILE A 132 -5.64 -28.29 16.04
N ALA A 133 -5.42 -27.05 16.46
CA ALA A 133 -4.12 -26.37 16.48
C ALA A 133 -3.94 -25.52 17.75
N PRO A 134 -2.70 -25.15 18.13
CA PRO A 134 -2.48 -24.18 19.19
C PRO A 134 -2.89 -22.76 18.73
N CYS A 135 -3.32 -21.93 19.69
CA CYS A 135 -3.54 -20.50 19.45
C CYS A 135 -2.21 -19.83 19.03
N PRO A 136 -2.19 -18.94 18.01
CA PRO A 136 -3.31 -18.32 17.30
C PRO A 136 -3.76 -19.02 15.99
N TYR A 137 -3.31 -20.24 15.70
CA TYR A 137 -3.58 -20.90 14.41
C TYR A 137 -4.84 -21.77 14.40
N ASN A 138 -5.59 -21.78 15.50
CA ASN A 138 -6.91 -22.38 15.58
C ASN A 138 -7.97 -21.29 15.38
N CYS A 139 -8.40 -21.09 14.14
CA CYS A 139 -9.34 -20.03 13.79
C CYS A 139 -10.77 -20.38 14.28
N GLY A 140 -11.30 -19.57 15.20
CA GLY A 140 -12.67 -19.70 15.73
C GLY A 140 -12.72 -19.90 17.26
N LEU A 141 -13.93 -19.96 17.83
CA LEU A 141 -14.14 -20.15 19.27
C LEU A 141 -14.00 -21.63 19.64
N CYS A 142 -12.80 -22.06 19.99
CA CYS A 142 -12.51 -23.37 20.58
C CYS A 142 -12.57 -23.37 22.11
N ALA A 143 -12.47 -24.54 22.73
CA ALA A 143 -12.48 -24.73 24.19
C ALA A 143 -11.39 -23.95 24.98
N ARG A 144 -10.38 -23.37 24.32
CA ARG A 144 -9.41 -22.47 24.98
C ARG A 144 -9.97 -21.06 25.21
N HIS A 145 -11.07 -20.68 24.58
CA HIS A 145 -11.74 -19.40 24.81
C HIS A 145 -12.62 -19.50 26.05
N LYS A 146 -12.23 -18.78 27.10
CA LYS A 146 -12.90 -18.82 28.41
C LYS A 146 -14.00 -17.77 28.58
N SER A 147 -14.09 -16.82 27.67
CA SER A 147 -15.07 -15.74 27.71
C SER A 147 -15.60 -15.45 26.32
N HIS A 148 -16.79 -14.85 26.27
CA HIS A 148 -17.39 -14.38 25.03
C HIS A 148 -16.76 -13.05 24.62
N THR A 149 -16.89 -12.72 23.34
CA THR A 149 -16.35 -11.46 22.82
C THR A 149 -17.06 -10.27 23.48
N ALA A 150 -16.33 -9.56 24.34
CA ALA A 150 -16.81 -8.36 25.04
C ALA A 150 -17.04 -7.17 24.09
N LEU A 151 -16.12 -6.97 23.15
CA LEU A 151 -16.16 -5.94 22.13
C LEU A 151 -15.58 -6.51 20.84
N ILE A 152 -16.35 -6.46 19.76
CA ILE A 152 -15.86 -6.81 18.42
C ILE A 152 -15.39 -5.52 17.76
N ASN A 153 -14.08 -5.39 17.58
CA ASN A 153 -13.50 -4.35 16.75
C ASN A 153 -13.43 -4.85 15.30
N LEU A 154 -14.48 -4.54 14.53
CA LEU A 154 -14.52 -4.86 13.11
C LEU A 154 -13.93 -3.69 12.33
N VAL A 155 -12.70 -3.85 11.84
CA VAL A 155 -12.11 -2.89 10.91
C VAL A 155 -12.67 -3.18 9.51
N ALA A 156 -13.87 -2.67 9.23
CA ALA A 156 -14.40 -2.65 7.88
C ALA A 156 -13.66 -1.56 7.11
N THR A 157 -12.60 -1.94 6.40
CA THR A 157 -11.83 -1.01 5.60
C THR A 157 -11.64 -1.56 4.20
N ASN A 158 -11.84 -0.70 3.24
CA ASN A 158 -11.44 -0.85 1.85
C ASN A 158 -10.18 -0.01 1.54
N ARG A 159 -9.45 0.44 2.59
CA ARG A 159 -8.31 1.39 2.57
C ARG A 159 -8.14 2.16 1.25
N CYS A 160 -9.15 2.97 0.94
CA CYS A 160 -9.03 4.26 0.28
C CYS A 160 -9.93 5.20 1.11
N ASP A 161 -9.40 6.35 1.53
CA ASP A 161 -10.07 7.35 2.36
C ASP A 161 -11.08 8.21 1.57
N LEU A 162 -11.46 7.75 0.38
CA LEU A 162 -12.29 8.47 -0.59
C LEU A 162 -11.75 9.85 -0.99
N SER A 163 -10.48 10.15 -0.67
CA SER A 163 -9.88 11.44 -1.02
C SER A 163 -9.26 11.47 -2.43
N CYS A 164 -9.25 10.35 -3.15
CA CYS A 164 -8.60 10.25 -4.47
C CYS A 164 -9.50 10.74 -5.63
N TRP A 165 -9.56 12.05 -5.81
CA TRP A 165 -10.03 12.69 -7.07
C TRP A 165 -8.87 13.40 -7.77
N TYR A 166 -7.76 12.68 -7.85
CA TYR A 166 -6.47 13.13 -8.34
C TYR A 166 -6.39 12.82 -9.82
N CYS A 167 -6.01 13.79 -10.64
CA CYS A 167 -6.02 13.59 -12.08
C CYS A 167 -4.94 14.46 -12.74
N LEU A 168 -4.63 14.11 -13.97
CA LEU A 168 -3.75 14.84 -14.87
C LEU A 168 -4.57 15.49 -15.97
N PRO A 169 -4.20 16.70 -16.44
CA PRO A 169 -4.75 17.27 -17.66
C PRO A 169 -4.54 16.35 -18.88
N GLY A 170 -5.43 16.48 -19.86
CA GLY A 170 -5.41 15.64 -21.07
C GLY A 170 -4.14 15.74 -21.91
N ASP A 171 -3.40 16.86 -21.83
CA ASP A 171 -2.16 17.12 -22.56
C ASP A 171 -0.95 16.34 -22.00
N GLN A 172 -1.07 15.76 -20.81
CA GLN A 172 0.02 15.00 -20.21
C GLN A 172 0.27 13.71 -20.97
N GLU A 173 1.54 13.43 -21.23
CA GLU A 173 1.95 12.24 -21.97
C GLU A 173 2.10 11.03 -21.04
N ILE A 174 1.86 9.86 -21.62
CA ILE A 174 2.03 8.58 -20.95
C ILE A 174 2.52 7.53 -21.95
N LEU A 175 3.50 6.74 -21.51
CA LEU A 175 3.99 5.61 -22.28
C LEU A 175 3.12 4.38 -22.02
N VAL A 176 2.42 3.93 -23.06
CA VAL A 176 1.52 2.80 -22.99
C VAL A 176 2.01 1.66 -23.88
N ARG A 177 1.69 0.43 -23.47
CA ARG A 177 1.81 -0.76 -24.31
C ARG A 177 0.42 -1.29 -24.59
N LEU A 178 0.09 -1.34 -25.87
CA LEU A 178 -1.16 -1.86 -26.42
C LEU A 178 -0.85 -3.13 -27.19
N GLY A 179 -1.05 -4.28 -26.55
CA GLY A 179 -0.62 -5.58 -27.08
C GLY A 179 0.89 -5.60 -27.31
N HIS A 180 1.30 -5.71 -28.59
CA HIS A 180 2.73 -5.74 -28.98
C HIS A 180 3.32 -4.37 -29.34
N SER A 181 2.53 -3.28 -29.25
CA SER A 181 2.99 -1.95 -29.66
C SER A 181 3.17 -1.03 -28.45
N VAL A 182 4.34 -0.38 -28.36
CA VAL A 182 4.60 0.70 -27.40
C VAL A 182 4.33 2.04 -28.06
N LYS A 183 3.54 2.90 -27.42
CA LYS A 183 3.17 4.23 -27.93
C LYS A 183 3.28 5.27 -26.81
N LEU A 184 3.80 6.45 -27.15
CA LEU A 184 3.64 7.64 -26.33
C LEU A 184 2.35 8.33 -26.77
N LEU A 185 1.42 8.52 -25.85
CA LEU A 185 0.13 9.15 -26.10
C LEU A 185 -0.14 10.19 -25.03
N SER A 186 -0.90 11.22 -25.37
CA SER A 186 -1.55 12.05 -24.36
C SER A 186 -2.67 11.27 -23.67
N PHE A 187 -3.04 11.65 -22.44
CA PHE A 187 -4.18 11.06 -21.74
C PHE A 187 -5.48 11.22 -22.52
N GLU A 188 -5.67 12.34 -23.21
CA GLU A 188 -6.85 12.56 -24.05
C GLU A 188 -6.89 11.58 -25.24
N GLU A 189 -5.76 11.37 -25.93
CA GLU A 189 -5.67 10.39 -27.02
C GLU A 189 -5.87 8.95 -26.55
N LEU A 190 -5.38 8.62 -25.36
CA LEU A 190 -5.60 7.33 -24.73
C LEU A 190 -7.09 7.15 -24.42
N ALA A 191 -7.72 8.14 -23.79
CA ALA A 191 -9.12 8.09 -23.41
C ALA A 191 -10.06 7.94 -24.62
N ARG A 192 -9.78 8.60 -25.76
CA ARG A 192 -10.56 8.48 -27.00
C ARG A 192 -10.62 7.05 -27.56
N ARG A 193 -9.75 6.14 -27.12
CA ARG A 193 -9.73 4.73 -27.55
C ARG A 193 -10.69 3.84 -26.78
N TYR A 194 -11.29 4.35 -25.70
CA TYR A 194 -12.15 3.57 -24.83
C TYR A 194 -13.53 4.18 -24.70
N GLU A 195 -14.52 3.31 -24.53
CA GLU A 195 -15.89 3.69 -24.23
C GLU A 195 -16.11 3.69 -22.71
N PHE A 196 -16.44 4.84 -22.14
CA PHE A 196 -16.63 5.04 -20.71
C PHE A 196 -18.05 4.64 -20.28
N LYS A 197 -18.28 3.33 -20.15
CA LYS A 197 -19.61 2.76 -19.85
C LYS A 197 -20.06 2.92 -18.41
N HIS A 198 -19.12 3.18 -17.50
CA HIS A 198 -19.40 3.20 -16.08
C HIS A 198 -19.31 4.61 -15.53
N ARG A 199 -20.35 5.04 -14.80
CA ARG A 199 -20.44 6.34 -14.15
C ARG A 199 -20.38 6.17 -12.64
N ILE A 200 -19.72 7.10 -11.96
CA ILE A 200 -19.64 7.16 -10.51
C ILE A 200 -19.97 8.55 -10.03
N GLU A 201 -20.80 8.60 -8.98
CA GLU A 201 -21.15 9.81 -8.25
C GLU A 201 -20.88 9.58 -6.77
N VAL A 202 -19.97 10.36 -6.18
CA VAL A 202 -19.67 10.34 -4.73
C VAL A 202 -19.65 11.77 -4.23
N GLY A 203 -20.67 12.16 -3.46
CA GLY A 203 -20.84 13.54 -3.03
C GLY A 203 -20.99 14.48 -4.23
N GLU A 204 -20.11 15.48 -4.33
CA GLU A 204 -20.11 16.45 -5.43
C GLU A 204 -19.32 15.98 -6.66
N PHE A 205 -18.58 14.87 -6.55
CA PHE A 205 -17.73 14.39 -7.62
C PHE A 205 -18.48 13.48 -8.57
N ARG A 206 -18.41 13.80 -9.86
CA ARG A 206 -18.93 12.99 -10.96
C ARG A 206 -17.79 12.62 -11.91
N GLY A 207 -17.66 11.34 -12.23
CA GLY A 207 -16.66 10.85 -13.16
C GLY A 207 -17.10 9.58 -13.86
N GLU A 208 -16.34 9.19 -14.87
CA GLU A 208 -16.58 7.98 -15.65
C GLU A 208 -15.30 7.15 -15.72
N TYR A 209 -15.45 5.83 -15.86
CA TYR A 209 -14.31 4.96 -16.13
C TYR A 209 -14.58 3.95 -17.23
N ALA A 210 -13.50 3.52 -17.88
CA ALA A 210 -13.45 2.42 -18.82
C ALA A 210 -12.54 1.31 -18.28
N VAL A 211 -12.85 0.06 -18.63
CA VAL A 211 -12.06 -1.12 -18.24
C VAL A 211 -11.31 -1.62 -19.48
N PRO A 212 -10.01 -1.34 -19.62
CA PRO A 212 -9.24 -1.80 -20.77
C PRO A 212 -8.89 -3.30 -20.65
N GLN A 213 -8.85 -4.01 -21.78
CA GLN A 213 -8.46 -5.42 -21.80
C GLN A 213 -6.93 -5.60 -21.90
N ASN A 214 -6.27 -4.85 -22.79
CA ASN A 214 -4.86 -5.03 -23.16
C ASN A 214 -4.07 -3.72 -23.07
N LEU A 215 -4.15 -3.04 -21.93
CA LEU A 215 -3.42 -1.79 -21.68
C LEU A 215 -2.43 -2.00 -20.53
N GLU A 216 -1.15 -1.75 -20.81
CA GLU A 216 -0.10 -1.70 -19.79
C GLU A 216 0.59 -0.33 -19.83
N VAL A 217 1.13 0.08 -18.69
CA VAL A 217 1.94 1.31 -18.55
C VAL A 217 3.21 0.99 -17.77
N LEU A 218 4.17 1.90 -17.75
CA LEU A 218 5.34 1.74 -16.88
C LEU A 218 4.99 2.09 -15.43
N GLY A 219 5.10 1.08 -14.58
CA GLY A 219 5.01 1.18 -13.12
C GLY A 219 6.39 1.25 -12.46
N PHE A 220 6.43 1.81 -11.26
CA PHE A 220 7.60 1.73 -10.38
C PHE A 220 7.48 0.47 -9.51
N VAL A 221 8.37 -0.51 -9.65
CA VAL A 221 8.33 -1.76 -8.86
C VAL A 221 9.72 -2.01 -8.28
N SER A 222 9.86 -1.81 -6.96
CA SER A 222 11.12 -2.02 -6.22
C SER A 222 12.35 -1.33 -6.83
N GLY A 223 12.18 -0.08 -7.31
CA GLY A 223 13.26 0.67 -7.97
C GLY A 223 13.42 0.42 -9.46
N HIS A 224 12.61 -0.45 -10.05
CA HIS A 224 12.67 -0.78 -11.48
C HIS A 224 11.42 -0.36 -12.25
N ALA A 225 11.59 0.02 -13.51
CA ALA A 225 10.49 0.34 -14.41
C ALA A 225 9.96 -0.97 -15.02
N LYS A 226 8.73 -1.36 -14.69
CA LYS A 226 8.08 -2.57 -15.21
C LYS A 226 6.76 -2.25 -15.90
N TRP A 227 6.41 -3.03 -16.92
CA TRP A 227 5.08 -2.97 -17.51
C TRP A 227 4.08 -3.54 -16.51
N VAL A 228 3.07 -2.74 -16.19
CA VAL A 228 2.01 -3.08 -15.24
C VAL A 228 0.67 -2.90 -15.91
N ARG A 229 -0.26 -3.81 -15.63
CA ARG A 229 -1.59 -3.80 -16.23
C ARG A 229 -2.40 -2.61 -15.71
N VAL A 230 -3.10 -1.94 -16.60
CA VAL A 230 -4.11 -0.93 -16.25
C VAL A 230 -5.45 -1.63 -16.06
N THR A 231 -6.07 -1.46 -14.90
CA THR A 231 -7.39 -2.03 -14.59
C THR A 231 -8.51 -1.06 -14.96
N LYS A 232 -8.28 0.25 -14.85
CA LYS A 232 -9.25 1.30 -15.21
C LYS A 232 -8.59 2.53 -15.80
N VAL A 233 -9.24 3.11 -16.80
CA VAL A 233 -8.95 4.46 -17.32
C VAL A 233 -10.06 5.37 -16.84
N LEU A 234 -9.72 6.51 -16.25
CA LEU A 234 -10.64 7.38 -15.54
C LEU A 234 -10.69 8.74 -16.21
N ARG A 235 -11.88 9.37 -16.23
CA ARG A 235 -12.04 10.76 -16.65
C ARG A 235 -13.09 11.49 -15.84
N ARG A 236 -12.94 12.80 -15.71
CA ARG A 236 -13.97 13.69 -15.16
C ARG A 236 -13.78 15.12 -15.64
N LYS A 237 -14.84 15.92 -15.53
CA LYS A 237 -14.73 17.37 -15.67
C LYS A 237 -14.06 17.97 -14.44
N TYR A 238 -13.21 18.96 -14.66
CA TYR A 238 -12.53 19.71 -13.62
C TYR A 238 -12.45 21.18 -14.00
N LYS A 239 -12.72 22.04 -13.02
CA LYS A 239 -12.55 23.49 -13.10
C LYS A 239 -11.85 23.95 -11.84
N GLY A 240 -10.67 24.53 -11.97
CA GLY A 240 -9.85 24.94 -10.83
C GLY A 240 -8.40 25.19 -11.22
N LYS A 241 -7.52 25.19 -10.23
CA LYS A 241 -6.08 25.34 -10.45
C LYS A 241 -5.44 23.99 -10.74
N VAL A 242 -4.50 23.95 -11.68
CA VAL A 242 -3.55 22.83 -11.82
C VAL A 242 -2.16 23.31 -11.45
N LEU A 243 -1.35 22.41 -10.90
CA LEU A 243 0.04 22.68 -10.56
C LEU A 243 0.93 22.19 -11.69
N VAL A 244 1.78 23.09 -12.21
CA VAL A 244 2.85 22.76 -13.15
C VAL A 244 4.13 22.65 -12.35
N ILE A 245 4.64 21.42 -12.24
CA ILE A 245 5.81 21.09 -11.43
C ILE A 245 6.96 20.81 -12.37
N ARG A 246 8.03 21.60 -12.24
CA ARG A 246 9.25 21.44 -13.03
C ARG A 246 10.42 21.07 -12.15
N THR A 247 11.18 20.07 -12.57
CA THR A 247 12.36 19.58 -11.85
C THR A 247 13.65 20.25 -12.31
N SER A 248 14.74 20.06 -11.57
CA SER A 248 16.04 20.66 -11.90
C SER A 248 16.67 20.09 -13.17
N LEU A 249 16.32 18.84 -13.55
CA LEU A 249 16.70 18.25 -14.84
C LEU A 249 15.74 18.63 -15.97
N GLY A 250 14.79 19.52 -15.71
CA GLY A 250 13.90 20.09 -16.72
C GLY A 250 12.67 19.26 -17.05
N ARG A 251 12.39 18.16 -16.33
CA ARG A 251 11.16 17.38 -16.49
C ARG A 251 9.98 18.16 -15.95
N GLU A 252 8.84 18.09 -16.63
CA GLU A 252 7.61 18.74 -16.24
C GLU A 252 6.45 17.74 -16.07
N VAL A 253 5.56 18.01 -15.12
CA VAL A 253 4.24 17.37 -15.03
C VAL A 253 3.20 18.38 -14.57
N LYS A 254 2.01 18.30 -15.15
CA LYS A 254 0.83 19.05 -14.72
C LYS A 254 -0.13 18.12 -13.99
N VAL A 255 -0.57 18.51 -12.80
CA VAL A 255 -1.44 17.70 -11.96
C VAL A 255 -2.45 18.56 -11.20
N THR A 256 -3.58 17.98 -10.79
CA THR A 256 -4.46 18.66 -9.84
C THR A 256 -3.79 18.83 -8.46
N PRO A 257 -4.16 19.84 -7.65
CA PRO A 257 -3.51 20.14 -6.35
C PRO A 257 -3.50 18.96 -5.38
N GLU A 258 -4.55 18.15 -5.49
CA GLU A 258 -4.80 16.98 -4.67
C GLU A 258 -3.96 15.76 -5.09
N HIS A 259 -3.43 15.74 -6.32
CA HIS A 259 -2.72 14.58 -6.87
C HIS A 259 -1.43 14.26 -6.12
N ARG A 260 -1.15 12.98 -5.89
CA ARG A 260 0.00 12.56 -5.07
C ARG A 260 1.18 12.15 -5.93
N MET A 261 2.33 12.77 -5.66
CA MET A 261 3.61 12.42 -6.26
C MET A 261 4.45 11.55 -5.33
N ALA A 262 5.31 10.72 -5.91
CA ALA A 262 6.32 9.97 -5.17
C ALA A 262 7.49 10.89 -4.77
N VAL A 263 7.67 11.09 -3.46
CA VAL A 263 8.72 11.94 -2.89
C VAL A 263 9.63 11.11 -2.00
N LEU A 264 10.95 11.27 -2.14
CA LEU A 264 11.93 10.61 -1.31
C LEU A 264 12.19 11.42 -0.02
N LYS A 265 11.81 10.88 1.14
CA LYS A 265 12.05 11.47 2.46
C LYS A 265 12.71 10.45 3.40
N GLY A 266 13.86 10.81 3.96
CA GLY A 266 14.57 9.94 4.92
C GLY A 266 14.91 8.56 4.37
N GLY A 267 15.22 8.44 3.07
CA GLY A 267 15.51 7.18 2.40
C GLY A 267 14.28 6.31 2.06
N ARG A 268 13.06 6.82 2.28
CA ARG A 268 11.80 6.12 1.95
C ARG A 268 10.98 6.92 0.95
N ILE A 269 10.28 6.21 0.06
CA ILE A 269 9.34 6.83 -0.87
C ILE A 269 8.02 7.04 -0.12
N VAL A 270 7.56 8.30 -0.08
CA VAL A 270 6.28 8.69 0.48
C VAL A 270 5.42 9.33 -0.60
N LYS A 271 4.10 9.09 -0.54
CA LYS A 271 3.13 9.72 -1.45
C LYS A 271 2.70 11.05 -0.85
N GLN A 272 3.02 12.16 -1.49
CA GLN A 272 2.72 13.51 -1.02
C GLN A 272 1.85 14.25 -2.03
N ARG A 273 0.82 14.94 -1.55
CA ARG A 273 -0.05 15.79 -2.39
C ARG A 273 0.75 16.90 -3.06
N ALA A 274 0.37 17.22 -4.30
CA ALA A 274 1.04 18.20 -5.14
C ALA A 274 1.05 19.60 -4.50
N ASP A 275 -0.05 20.02 -3.90
CA ASP A 275 -0.19 21.31 -3.20
C ASP A 275 0.65 21.44 -1.92
N ARG A 276 1.16 20.32 -1.40
CA ARG A 276 2.07 20.29 -0.26
C ARG A 276 3.53 20.17 -0.66
N LEU A 277 3.83 20.04 -1.95
CA LEU A 277 5.21 19.97 -2.43
C LEU A 277 5.90 21.32 -2.26
N LYS A 278 7.21 21.26 -2.01
CA LYS A 278 8.06 22.43 -1.88
C LYS A 278 9.20 22.37 -2.88
N ILE A 279 9.68 23.54 -3.31
CA ILE A 279 10.93 23.64 -4.07
C ILE A 279 12.04 22.94 -3.25
N GLY A 280 12.79 22.06 -3.91
CA GLY A 280 13.81 21.22 -3.30
C GLY A 280 13.36 19.83 -2.87
N ASP A 281 12.05 19.55 -2.78
CA ASP A 281 11.55 18.18 -2.54
C ASP A 281 12.10 17.22 -3.60
N LYS A 282 12.45 16.00 -3.18
CA LYS A 282 13.11 15.00 -4.02
C LYS A 282 12.08 14.09 -4.68
N VAL A 283 11.90 14.20 -5.99
CA VAL A 283 10.99 13.38 -6.79
C VAL A 283 11.77 12.35 -7.62
N LEU A 284 11.05 11.36 -8.15
CA LEU A 284 11.62 10.31 -8.99
C LEU A 284 11.19 10.50 -10.44
N SER A 285 12.15 10.45 -11.36
CA SER A 285 11.90 10.43 -12.80
C SER A 285 12.67 9.29 -13.47
N ILE A 286 12.10 8.65 -14.49
CA ILE A 286 12.79 7.58 -15.20
C ILE A 286 14.06 8.09 -15.90
N SER A 287 15.15 7.34 -15.76
CA SER A 287 16.47 7.70 -16.29
C SER A 287 16.60 7.52 -17.80
N TYR A 288 15.70 6.77 -18.43
CA TYR A 288 15.68 6.50 -19.86
C TYR A 288 14.24 6.41 -20.39
N THR A 289 14.05 6.67 -21.69
CA THR A 289 12.76 6.45 -22.36
C THR A 289 12.83 5.13 -23.13
N PRO A 290 12.05 4.09 -22.78
CA PRO A 290 12.20 2.76 -23.39
C PRO A 290 11.78 2.66 -24.86
N ILE A 291 11.25 3.74 -25.47
CA ILE A 291 10.94 3.82 -26.90
C ILE A 291 12.19 3.56 -27.77
N LEU A 292 13.39 3.87 -27.27
CA LEU A 292 14.65 3.69 -28.02
C LEU A 292 15.20 2.25 -28.03
N ASN A 293 14.70 1.34 -27.19
CA ASN A 293 15.29 0.01 -27.01
C ASN A 293 14.73 -1.10 -27.92
N GLU A 294 13.61 -0.88 -28.63
CA GLU A 294 13.19 -1.85 -29.66
C GLU A 294 14.09 -1.78 -30.90
N ALA A 295 14.72 -0.63 -31.18
CA ALA A 295 15.69 -0.47 -32.25
C ALA A 295 17.13 -0.86 -31.85
N PHE A 296 17.50 -0.74 -30.57
CA PHE A 296 18.85 -1.02 -30.07
C PHE A 296 18.84 -2.03 -28.92
N ARG A 297 18.90 -3.32 -29.25
CA ARG A 297 19.29 -4.37 -28.29
C ARG A 297 20.78 -4.23 -27.95
N ARG A 298 21.12 -3.33 -27.03
CA ARG A 298 22.28 -3.41 -26.11
C ARG A 298 22.26 -2.17 -25.19
N PRO A 299 22.37 -2.33 -23.85
CA PRO A 299 22.58 -1.17 -22.98
C PRO A 299 23.97 -0.62 -23.26
N VAL A 300 24.05 0.54 -23.90
CA VAL A 300 25.28 1.33 -23.93
C VAL A 300 25.15 2.39 -22.83
N PRO A 301 26.00 2.37 -21.79
CA PRO A 301 26.05 3.43 -20.79
C PRO A 301 26.37 4.76 -21.48
N LEU A 302 25.63 5.82 -21.16
CA LEU A 302 25.74 7.14 -21.78
C LEU A 302 27.04 7.91 -21.44
N ILE A 303 28.08 7.22 -20.95
CA ILE A 303 29.38 7.80 -20.58
C ILE A 303 30.45 7.55 -21.66
N GLN A 304 30.20 6.73 -22.67
CA GLN A 304 31.24 6.34 -23.64
C GLN A 304 31.17 6.99 -25.03
N LEU A 305 30.44 8.10 -25.19
CA LEU A 305 30.48 8.91 -26.41
C LEU A 305 31.51 10.07 -26.37
N ALA A 306 32.33 10.14 -25.32
CA ALA A 306 33.42 11.10 -25.21
C ALA A 306 34.80 10.45 -25.38
N ALA A 307 34.97 9.54 -26.33
CA ALA A 307 36.29 9.12 -26.82
C ALA A 307 36.15 8.17 -28.02
N SER A 308 36.02 8.72 -29.23
CA SER A 308 36.72 8.18 -30.42
C SER A 308 36.35 8.93 -31.70
N SER A 309 37.40 9.18 -32.49
CA SER A 309 37.42 9.67 -33.86
C SER A 309 37.11 11.16 -34.10
N ALA A 310 38.19 11.93 -33.99
CA ALA A 310 38.44 13.08 -34.84
C ALA A 310 38.38 12.68 -36.33
N SER A 311 37.66 13.46 -37.15
CA SER A 311 37.91 13.64 -38.59
C SER A 311 36.99 14.74 -39.15
N THR A 312 37.51 15.98 -39.17
CA THR A 312 37.37 17.02 -40.20
C THR A 312 36.14 17.00 -41.14
N ARG A 313 35.23 17.99 -41.01
CA ARG A 313 35.11 19.18 -41.90
C ARG A 313 33.86 20.02 -41.56
N SER A 314 34.13 21.28 -41.17
CA SER A 314 33.40 22.53 -41.41
C SER A 314 31.87 22.46 -41.67
N LEU A 315 31.10 23.10 -40.79
CA LEU A 315 30.45 24.39 -41.12
C LEU A 315 29.96 25.07 -39.83
N THR A 316 30.31 26.35 -39.76
CA THR A 316 30.25 27.30 -38.65
C THR A 316 28.82 27.71 -38.25
N CYS A 317 28.52 27.71 -36.96
CA CYS A 317 27.63 28.73 -36.38
C CYS A 317 28.07 29.06 -34.95
N SER A 318 28.15 30.35 -34.63
CA SER A 318 28.96 30.92 -33.56
C SER A 318 28.47 30.56 -32.15
N LEU A 319 29.36 29.95 -31.37
CA LEU A 319 29.27 29.87 -29.92
C LEU A 319 29.51 31.28 -29.32
N ARG A 320 28.43 31.97 -28.94
CA ARG A 320 28.52 32.96 -27.86
C ARG A 320 28.41 32.22 -26.54
N SER A 321 29.55 32.21 -25.85
CA SER A 321 29.79 31.86 -24.44
C SER A 321 28.55 31.82 -23.55
N LEU A 322 28.06 30.61 -23.27
CA LEU A 322 27.46 30.29 -21.98
C LEU A 322 28.50 29.47 -21.23
N GLU A 323 29.26 30.16 -20.37
CA GLU A 323 30.05 29.51 -19.32
C GLU A 323 29.09 28.74 -18.42
N ILE A 324 28.86 27.47 -18.76
CA ILE A 324 28.16 26.54 -17.88
C ILE A 324 29.18 26.17 -16.81
N SER A 325 29.07 26.85 -15.67
CA SER A 325 29.88 26.58 -14.49
C SER A 325 29.86 25.09 -14.19
N SER A 326 31.04 24.51 -14.06
CA SER A 326 31.29 23.15 -13.62
C SER A 326 30.76 22.94 -12.19
N ARG A 327 29.49 22.54 -12.08
CA ARG A 327 28.95 21.87 -10.90
C ARG A 327 28.34 20.56 -11.37
N THR A 328 29.17 19.54 -11.52
CA THR A 328 28.72 18.15 -11.63
C THR A 328 27.96 17.78 -10.36
N ARG A 329 26.64 17.99 -10.35
CA ARG A 329 25.75 17.42 -9.34
C ARG A 329 25.73 15.92 -9.59
N GLU A 330 26.29 15.12 -8.67
CA GLU A 330 26.15 13.67 -8.70
C GLU A 330 24.66 13.32 -8.74
N ALA A 331 24.16 12.85 -9.88
CA ALA A 331 22.80 12.35 -10.00
C ALA A 331 22.69 11.09 -9.13
N ARG A 332 21.82 11.12 -8.11
CA ARG A 332 21.56 9.95 -7.27
C ARG A 332 20.53 9.09 -7.97
N PHE A 333 20.90 7.85 -8.25
CA PHE A 333 20.03 6.87 -8.90
C PHE A 333 19.37 5.95 -7.87
N LEU A 334 18.16 5.52 -8.18
CA LEU A 334 17.42 4.47 -7.48
C LEU A 334 16.94 3.47 -8.53
N GLY A 335 17.76 2.46 -8.82
CA GLY A 335 17.54 1.52 -9.92
C GLY A 335 17.42 2.26 -11.25
N ASP A 336 16.26 2.15 -11.92
CA ASP A 336 15.99 2.77 -13.22
C ASP A 336 15.60 4.26 -13.13
N PHE A 337 15.54 4.83 -11.91
CA PHE A 337 15.05 6.18 -11.66
C PHE A 337 16.16 7.13 -11.20
N VAL A 338 16.07 8.38 -11.62
CA VAL A 338 16.88 9.50 -11.12
C VAL A 338 16.11 10.21 -10.03
N ILE A 339 16.81 10.52 -8.93
CA ILE A 339 16.31 11.39 -7.87
C ILE A 339 16.59 12.83 -8.29
N ASP A 340 15.52 13.57 -8.59
CA ASP A 340 15.60 14.97 -8.99
C ASP A 340 14.94 15.88 -7.94
N SER A 341 15.28 17.16 -7.96
CA SER A 341 14.71 18.16 -7.04
C SER A 341 13.73 19.04 -7.79
N ILE A 342 12.58 19.31 -7.18
CA ILE A 342 11.63 20.30 -7.71
C ILE A 342 12.33 21.66 -7.76
N ALA A 343 12.37 22.27 -8.94
CA ALA A 343 12.95 23.59 -9.18
C ALA A 343 11.87 24.68 -9.18
N GLU A 344 10.68 24.38 -9.67
CA GLU A 344 9.60 25.34 -9.85
C GLU A 344 8.23 24.67 -9.64
N ILE A 345 7.30 25.40 -9.02
CA ILE A 345 5.89 25.03 -8.88
C ILE A 345 5.05 26.25 -9.30
N ARG A 346 4.32 26.14 -10.41
CA ARG A 346 3.38 27.17 -10.90
C ARG A 346 1.95 26.72 -10.76
N HIS A 347 1.02 27.67 -10.73
CA HIS A 347 -0.41 27.40 -10.74
C HIS A 347 -1.03 27.99 -11.99
N GLU A 348 -1.82 27.19 -12.71
CA GLU A 348 -2.53 27.61 -13.92
C GLU A 348 -4.03 27.38 -13.73
N ASP A 349 -4.86 28.28 -14.24
CA ASP A 349 -6.31 28.05 -14.32
C ASP A 349 -6.60 27.02 -15.40
N PHE A 350 -7.42 26.03 -15.07
CA PHE A 350 -7.78 24.95 -15.97
C PHE A 350 -9.28 24.68 -15.91
N GLU A 351 -9.88 24.53 -17.08
CA GLU A 351 -11.25 24.07 -17.27
C GLU A 351 -11.26 23.04 -18.40
N GLY A 352 -11.60 21.79 -18.08
CA GLY A 352 -11.55 20.71 -19.06
C GLY A 352 -11.74 19.33 -18.44
N GLU A 353 -11.41 18.30 -19.20
CA GLU A 353 -11.34 16.93 -18.68
C GLU A 353 -9.97 16.65 -18.10
N VAL A 354 -9.98 15.93 -16.97
CA VAL A 354 -8.78 15.39 -16.35
C VAL A 354 -8.92 13.89 -16.22
N TYR A 355 -7.79 13.20 -16.30
CA TYR A 355 -7.70 11.77 -16.46
C TYR A 355 -6.79 11.15 -15.41
N ASP A 356 -6.97 9.87 -15.13
CA ASP A 356 -6.02 9.09 -14.33
C ASP A 356 -6.15 7.59 -14.68
N LEU A 357 -5.25 6.77 -14.16
CA LEU A 357 -5.24 5.32 -14.30
C LEU A 357 -5.28 4.62 -12.94
N GLU A 358 -5.95 3.47 -12.92
CA GLU A 358 -5.79 2.45 -11.89
C GLU A 358 -4.84 1.38 -12.44
N VAL A 359 -3.68 1.21 -11.81
CA VAL A 359 -2.66 0.21 -12.19
C VAL A 359 -2.58 -0.91 -11.17
N ASP A 360 -2.39 -2.13 -11.67
CA ASP A 360 -2.21 -3.35 -10.91
C ASP A 360 -0.71 -3.55 -10.59
N ALA A 361 -0.23 -2.81 -9.60
CA ALA A 361 1.15 -2.85 -9.14
C ALA A 361 1.18 -2.64 -7.62
N GLU A 362 2.00 -3.41 -6.89
CA GLU A 362 2.11 -3.31 -5.41
C GLU A 362 2.42 -1.89 -4.91
N SER A 363 3.20 -1.12 -5.65
CA SER A 363 3.56 0.26 -5.31
C SER A 363 2.41 1.25 -5.55
N HIS A 364 1.48 0.88 -6.43
CA HIS A 364 0.43 1.76 -6.93
C HIS A 364 1.01 3.08 -7.48
N LEU A 365 2.15 2.99 -8.15
CA LEU A 365 2.88 4.10 -8.77
C LEU A 365 3.11 3.81 -10.25
N PHE A 366 2.93 4.83 -11.09
CA PHE A 366 3.17 4.76 -12.52
C PHE A 366 3.86 6.02 -13.03
N ILE A 367 4.27 6.01 -14.30
CA ILE A 367 5.08 7.06 -14.91
C ILE A 367 4.21 7.87 -15.88
N ALA A 368 4.21 9.19 -15.74
CA ALA A 368 3.49 10.12 -16.60
C ALA A 368 4.19 11.48 -16.75
N GLY A 369 3.69 12.32 -17.65
CA GLY A 369 4.32 13.57 -18.06
C GLY A 369 5.69 13.29 -18.68
N ASP A 370 6.68 14.12 -18.35
CA ASP A 370 8.06 13.89 -18.76
C ASP A 370 8.75 12.81 -17.92
N GLY A 371 8.11 11.65 -17.74
CA GLY A 371 8.70 10.49 -17.08
C GLY A 371 8.75 10.57 -15.55
N LEU A 372 7.88 11.36 -14.92
CA LEU A 372 7.80 11.50 -13.46
C LEU A 372 6.95 10.38 -12.83
N VAL A 373 7.38 9.93 -11.65
CA VAL A 373 6.66 8.88 -10.90
C VAL A 373 5.54 9.50 -10.07
N ILE A 374 4.33 9.10 -10.41
CA ILE A 374 3.09 9.56 -9.80
C ILE A 374 2.30 8.40 -9.20
N SER A 375 1.38 8.70 -8.29
CA SER A 375 0.51 7.69 -7.70
C SER A 375 -0.73 7.46 -8.56
N ASN A 376 -1.16 6.20 -8.64
CA ASN A 376 -2.46 5.85 -9.20
C ASN A 376 -3.62 6.50 -8.42
N CYS A 377 -4.79 6.50 -9.05
CA CYS A 377 -6.07 6.81 -8.41
C CYS A 377 -6.87 5.52 -8.18
N PHE A 378 -7.40 5.36 -6.96
CA PHE A 378 -8.34 4.30 -6.62
C PHE A 378 -9.77 4.85 -6.64
N PHE A 379 -10.53 4.48 -7.66
CA PHE A 379 -11.87 5.01 -7.91
C PHE A 379 -12.98 4.24 -7.19
N TYR A 380 -12.65 3.19 -6.44
CA TYR A 380 -13.62 2.37 -5.73
C TYR A 380 -13.23 2.21 -4.25
N ALA A 381 -13.89 3.00 -3.41
CA ALA A 381 -14.06 2.68 -1.99
C ALA A 381 -15.38 3.25 -1.51
N GLY A 382 -16.47 2.49 -1.60
CA GLY A 382 -17.70 2.85 -0.89
C GLY A 382 -17.39 3.13 0.59
N ARG A 383 -17.79 4.30 1.07
CA ARG A 383 -17.52 4.81 2.43
C ARG A 383 -17.93 3.76 3.46
N VAL A 384 -17.00 3.24 4.26
CA VAL A 384 -17.33 2.58 5.53
C VAL A 384 -16.61 3.30 6.64
N GLY A 385 -17.10 4.50 6.95
CA GLY A 385 -16.71 5.22 8.16
C GLY A 385 -17.56 4.75 9.31
N TYR A 386 -17.17 3.66 9.97
CA TYR A 386 -17.69 3.33 11.30
C TYR A 386 -16.53 2.89 12.18
N VAL A 387 -15.93 3.84 12.91
CA VAL A 387 -15.31 3.52 14.19
C VAL A 387 -16.47 3.58 15.19
N TYR A 388 -16.93 2.42 15.64
CA TYR A 388 -17.94 2.35 16.70
C TYR A 388 -17.27 2.73 18.02
N GLU A 389 -17.64 3.88 18.57
CA GLU A 389 -17.32 4.24 19.94
C GLU A 389 -18.52 3.89 20.84
N PRO A 390 -18.40 2.94 21.78
CA PRO A 390 -19.51 2.58 22.65
C PRO A 390 -19.86 3.75 23.58
N THR A 391 -21.16 3.99 23.78
CA THR A 391 -21.63 4.90 24.82
C THR A 391 -21.41 4.30 26.20
N LEU A 392 -21.43 5.11 27.26
CA LEU A 392 -21.36 4.62 28.64
C LEU A 392 -22.45 3.58 28.95
N GLU A 393 -23.66 3.74 28.41
CA GLU A 393 -24.74 2.76 28.58
C GLU A 393 -24.46 1.44 27.85
N HIS A 394 -23.84 1.47 26.67
CA HIS A 394 -23.38 0.26 26.00
C HIS A 394 -22.29 -0.45 26.81
N ILE A 395 -21.35 0.30 27.40
CA ILE A 395 -20.31 -0.28 28.27
C ILE A 395 -20.96 -0.92 29.51
N LYS A 396 -21.91 -0.25 30.16
CA LYS A 396 -22.66 -0.80 31.30
C LYS A 396 -23.42 -2.08 30.92
N TYR A 397 -24.06 -2.08 29.75
CA TYR A 397 -24.75 -3.26 29.23
C TYR A 397 -23.80 -4.42 28.94
N MET A 398 -22.65 -4.16 28.29
CA MET A 398 -21.60 -5.15 28.05
C MET A 398 -21.09 -5.75 29.37
N ILE A 399 -20.81 -4.91 30.38
CA ILE A 399 -20.40 -5.36 31.72
C ILE A 399 -21.50 -6.22 32.36
N LYS A 400 -22.77 -5.79 32.29
CA LYS A 400 -23.90 -6.57 32.80
C LYS A 400 -24.00 -7.93 32.12
N MET A 401 -23.72 -8.02 30.82
CA MET A 401 -23.72 -9.30 30.09
C MET A 401 -22.52 -10.19 30.37
N MET A 402 -21.40 -9.61 30.83
CA MET A 402 -20.26 -10.38 31.33
C MET A 402 -20.48 -10.95 32.74
N LEU A 403 -21.29 -10.27 33.56
CA LEU A 403 -21.54 -10.61 34.96
C LEU A 403 -22.81 -11.44 35.20
N ALA A 404 -23.73 -11.50 34.25
CA ALA A 404 -24.94 -12.33 34.27
C ALA A 404 -24.70 -13.70 33.62
#